data_AF-A0A9D6KJZ0-F1
#
_entry.id   AF-A0A9D6KJZ0-F1
#
_cell.length_a   1.000
_cell.length_b   1.000
_cell.length_c   1.000
_cell.angle_alpha   90.00
_cell.angle_beta   90.00
_cell.angle_gamma   90.00
#
_symmetry.space_group_name_H-M   'P 1'
#
loop_
_entity.id
_entity.type
_entity.pdbx_description
1 polymer ?
#
loop_
_entity_poly.entity_id
_entity_poly.type
_entity_poly.pdbx_seq_one_letter_code
_entity_poly.pdbx_strand_id
1 'polypeptide(L)'
;MRIWNTVRNARGLSFVSILLALVIIGVLYFGYFKMSATKNEKAVGIQSIQVSKAAACRTQRQQVERDIQSYMASHDAAPGSLGDLERDGIRIPNCPEGGRYALAGTHVTCSVHP
;
A
#
# COMPACT_ATOMS: atom_id res chain seq x y z
N MET A 1 -17.55 65.50 -34.44
CA MET A 1 -17.93 65.27 -33.02
C MET A 1 -18.40 63.82 -32.84
N ARG A 2 -17.51 62.81 -32.71
CA ARG A 2 -17.91 61.39 -32.51
C ARG A 2 -16.80 60.40 -32.08
N ILE A 3 -15.78 60.82 -31.33
CA ILE A 3 -14.60 59.96 -31.00
C ILE A 3 -14.47 59.65 -29.50
N TRP A 4 -15.31 60.24 -28.63
CA TRP A 4 -15.12 60.14 -27.17
C TRP A 4 -15.78 58.91 -26.50
N ASN A 5 -16.60 58.12 -27.20
CA ASN A 5 -17.32 57.00 -26.57
C ASN A 5 -16.56 55.67 -26.53
N THR A 6 -15.49 55.49 -27.32
CA THR A 6 -14.73 54.22 -27.37
C THR A 6 -13.78 54.03 -26.19
N VAL A 7 -13.31 55.11 -25.56
CA VAL A 7 -12.30 55.06 -24.49
C VAL A 7 -12.91 54.65 -23.13
N ARG A 8 -14.20 54.97 -22.88
CA ARG A 8 -14.94 54.45 -21.71
C ARG A 8 -15.20 52.95 -21.80
N ASN A 9 -15.32 52.40 -23.02
CA ASN A 9 -15.60 50.98 -23.25
C ASN A 9 -14.32 50.11 -23.20
N ALA A 10 -13.16 50.66 -23.56
CA ALA A 10 -11.87 49.96 -23.47
C ALA A 10 -11.41 49.70 -22.02
N ARG A 11 -11.75 50.60 -21.08
CA ARG A 11 -11.38 50.44 -19.65
C ARG A 11 -12.19 49.33 -18.96
N GLY A 12 -13.46 49.17 -19.32
CA GLY A 12 -14.31 48.09 -18.80
C GLY A 12 -13.86 46.70 -19.28
N LEU A 13 -13.50 46.58 -20.56
CA LEU A 13 -12.95 45.36 -21.14
C LEU A 13 -11.60 44.94 -20.52
N SER A 14 -10.72 45.92 -20.26
CA SER A 14 -9.43 45.65 -19.63
C SER A 14 -9.60 45.10 -18.20
N PHE A 15 -10.49 45.70 -17.40
CA PHE A 15 -10.76 45.24 -16.03
C PHE A 15 -11.36 43.82 -16.00
N VAL A 16 -12.30 43.52 -16.89
CA VAL A 16 -12.92 42.19 -17.00
C VAL A 16 -11.89 41.13 -17.39
N SER A 17 -10.97 41.45 -18.32
CA SER A 17 -9.91 40.51 -18.73
C SER A 17 -8.95 40.15 -17.60
N ILE A 18 -8.57 41.12 -16.77
CA ILE A 18 -7.68 40.93 -15.62
C ILE A 18 -8.36 40.10 -14.54
N LEU A 19 -9.64 40.38 -14.28
CA LEU A 19 -10.43 39.64 -13.29
C LEU A 19 -10.60 38.17 -13.71
N LEU A 20 -10.88 37.92 -15.00
CA LEU A 20 -10.94 36.56 -15.55
C LEU A 20 -9.59 35.83 -15.43
N ALA A 21 -8.47 36.50 -15.72
CA ALA A 21 -7.15 35.91 -15.60
C ALA A 21 -6.82 35.49 -14.16
N LEU A 22 -7.17 36.32 -13.17
CA LEU A 22 -7.00 35.99 -11.75
C LEU A 22 -7.84 34.78 -11.32
N VAL A 23 -9.07 34.67 -11.81
CA VAL A 23 -9.93 33.50 -11.54
C VAL A 23 -9.31 32.23 -12.12
N ILE A 24 -8.83 32.27 -13.37
CA ILE A 24 -8.18 31.11 -14.01
C ILE A 24 -6.94 30.69 -13.23
N ILE A 25 -6.08 31.64 -12.82
CA ILE A 25 -4.89 31.36 -12.01
C ILE A 25 -5.28 30.75 -10.66
N GLY A 26 -6.31 31.26 -9.99
CA GLY A 26 -6.82 30.72 -8.73
C GLY A 26 -7.30 29.27 -8.85
N VAL A 27 -8.08 28.96 -9.89
CA VAL A 27 -8.56 27.59 -10.16
C VAL A 27 -7.38 26.65 -10.49
N LEU A 28 -6.42 27.10 -11.29
CA LEU A 28 -5.24 26.31 -11.63
C LEU A 28 -4.36 26.06 -10.40
N TYR A 29 -4.15 27.06 -9.55
CA TYR A 29 -3.38 26.93 -8.32
C TYR A 29 -4.04 25.94 -7.36
N PHE A 30 -5.36 26.06 -7.15
CA PHE A 30 -6.12 25.15 -6.29
C PHE A 30 -6.17 23.72 -6.85
N GLY A 31 -6.36 23.57 -8.16
CA GLY A 31 -6.35 22.28 -8.85
C GLY A 31 -4.98 21.61 -8.80
N TYR A 32 -3.90 22.35 -9.03
CA TYR A 32 -2.52 21.85 -8.96
C TYR A 32 -2.13 21.39 -7.56
N PHE A 33 -2.56 22.12 -6.53
CA PHE A 33 -2.32 21.74 -5.13
C PHE A 33 -3.09 20.46 -4.75
N LYS A 34 -4.36 20.33 -5.16
CA LYS A 34 -5.18 19.12 -4.97
C LYS A 34 -4.58 17.91 -5.71
N MET A 35 -4.08 18.08 -6.93
CA MET A 35 -3.47 17.00 -7.71
C MET A 35 -2.11 16.55 -7.16
N SER A 36 -1.40 17.44 -6.46
CA SER A 36 -0.17 17.10 -5.74
C SER A 36 -0.44 16.26 -4.48
N ALA A 37 -1.59 16.44 -3.82
CA ALA A 37 -2.02 15.59 -2.71
C ALA A 37 -2.34 14.15 -3.16
N THR A 38 -2.89 13.95 -4.36
CA THR A 38 -3.18 12.62 -4.93
C THR A 38 -1.91 11.81 -5.24
N LYS A 39 -0.76 12.48 -5.46
CA LYS A 39 0.52 11.76 -5.66
C LYS A 39 1.00 11.06 -4.39
N ASN A 40 0.62 11.54 -3.20
CA ASN A 40 0.92 10.86 -1.93
C ASN A 40 0.10 9.58 -1.74
N GLU A 41 -1.09 9.44 -2.33
CA GLU A 41 -1.88 8.21 -2.23
C GLU A 41 -1.21 7.02 -2.90
N LYS A 42 -0.43 7.25 -3.97
CA LYS A 42 0.40 6.20 -4.59
C LYS A 42 1.52 5.72 -3.66
N ALA A 43 2.11 6.61 -2.87
CA ALA A 43 3.12 6.24 -1.88
C ALA A 43 2.53 5.46 -0.70
N VAL A 44 1.33 5.85 -0.24
CA VAL A 44 0.58 5.12 0.80
C VAL A 44 0.17 3.72 0.32
N GLY A 45 -0.24 3.59 -0.94
CA GLY A 45 -0.58 2.28 -1.53
C GLY A 45 0.61 1.32 -1.65
N ILE A 46 1.83 1.83 -1.84
CA ILE A 46 3.04 0.98 -1.89
C ILE A 46 3.45 0.56 -0.46
N GLN A 47 3.31 1.44 0.53
CA GLN A 47 3.55 1.08 1.93
C GLN A 47 2.54 0.06 2.46
N SER A 48 1.26 0.17 2.10
CA SER A 48 0.24 -0.79 2.55
C SER A 48 0.52 -2.21 2.05
N ILE A 49 0.97 -2.37 0.80
CA ILE A 49 1.34 -3.69 0.25
C ILE A 49 2.49 -4.33 1.02
N GLN A 50 3.52 -3.56 1.40
CA GLN A 50 4.65 -4.06 2.19
C GLN A 50 4.20 -4.48 3.60
N VAL A 51 3.35 -3.67 4.24
CA VAL A 51 2.77 -4.01 5.56
C VAL A 51 1.89 -5.26 5.47
N SER A 52 1.11 -5.41 4.40
CA SER A 52 0.28 -6.60 4.18
C SER A 52 1.10 -7.87 4.00
N LYS A 53 2.26 -7.81 3.33
CA LYS A 53 3.16 -8.96 3.16
C LYS A 53 3.80 -9.41 4.48
N ALA A 54 4.28 -8.46 5.28
CA ALA A 54 4.82 -8.76 6.60
C ALA A 54 3.75 -9.34 7.55
N ALA A 55 2.54 -8.77 7.52
CA ALA A 55 1.40 -9.30 8.29
C ALA A 55 1.02 -10.71 7.83
N ALA A 56 0.92 -10.95 6.52
CA ALA A 56 0.64 -12.27 5.97
C ALA A 56 1.69 -13.30 6.38
N CYS A 57 2.98 -12.95 6.38
CA CYS A 57 4.03 -13.86 6.84
C CYS A 57 3.90 -14.19 8.33
N ARG A 58 3.54 -13.23 9.19
CA ARG A 58 3.31 -13.50 10.61
C ARG A 58 2.13 -14.44 10.83
N THR A 59 1.00 -14.18 10.15
CA THR A 59 -0.18 -15.04 10.23
C THR A 59 0.11 -16.45 9.72
N GLN A 60 0.86 -16.58 8.62
CA GLN A 60 1.26 -17.89 8.11
C GLN A 60 2.20 -18.62 9.09
N ARG A 61 3.17 -17.94 9.70
CA ARG A 61 4.03 -18.54 10.74
C ARG A 61 3.20 -19.07 11.91
N GLN A 62 2.26 -18.26 12.41
CA GLN A 62 1.37 -18.66 13.50
C GLN A 62 0.46 -19.83 13.12
N GLN A 63 0.00 -19.89 11.86
CA GLN A 63 -0.78 -21.03 11.37
C GLN A 63 0.07 -22.31 11.40
N VAL A 64 1.29 -22.27 10.86
CA VAL A 64 2.18 -23.44 10.88
C VAL A 64 2.53 -23.85 12.31
N GLU A 65 2.73 -22.90 13.23
CA GLU A 65 2.93 -23.23 14.66
C GLU A 65 1.73 -23.95 15.29
N ARG A 66 0.50 -23.58 14.93
CA ARG A 66 -0.70 -24.31 15.37
C ARG A 66 -0.79 -25.69 14.74
N ASP A 67 -0.42 -25.81 13.47
CA ASP A 67 -0.42 -27.08 12.78
C ASP A 67 0.62 -28.04 13.39
N ILE A 68 1.79 -27.51 13.80
CA ILE A 68 2.79 -28.25 14.59
C ILE A 68 2.19 -28.73 15.91
N GLN A 69 1.45 -27.89 16.62
CA GLN A 69 0.79 -28.30 17.87
C GLN A 69 -0.25 -29.41 17.64
N SER A 70 -1.02 -29.35 16.55
CA SER A 70 -1.95 -30.44 16.19
C SER A 70 -1.23 -31.73 15.79
N TYR A 71 -0.09 -31.63 15.13
CA TYR A 71 0.75 -32.77 14.81
C TYR A 71 1.30 -33.41 16.09
N MET A 72 1.80 -32.59 17.02
CA MET A 72 2.28 -33.07 18.31
C MET A 72 1.17 -33.76 19.14
N ALA A 73 -0.07 -33.29 19.04
CA ALA A 73 -1.22 -33.90 19.71
C ALA A 73 -1.65 -35.25 19.09
N SER A 74 -1.29 -35.52 17.83
CA SER A 74 -1.64 -36.76 17.13
C SER A 74 -0.52 -37.80 17.11
N HIS A 75 0.73 -37.36 17.16
CA HIS A 75 1.92 -38.22 17.01
C HIS A 75 2.79 -38.30 18.28
N ASP A 76 2.39 -37.65 19.38
CA ASP A 76 3.11 -37.55 20.67
C ASP A 76 4.58 -37.09 20.55
N ALA A 77 4.96 -36.53 19.39
CA ALA A 77 6.33 -36.14 19.07
C ALA A 77 6.34 -34.85 18.23
N ALA A 78 7.38 -34.04 18.42
CA ALA A 78 7.61 -32.87 17.60
C ALA A 78 8.04 -33.27 16.18
N PRO A 79 7.56 -32.56 15.14
CA PRO A 79 8.01 -32.81 13.78
C PRO A 79 9.50 -32.45 13.66
N GLY A 80 10.31 -33.32 13.07
CA GLY A 80 11.75 -33.09 12.87
C GLY A 80 12.03 -32.13 11.72
N SER A 81 11.09 -32.02 10.79
CA SER A 81 11.16 -31.15 9.63
C SER A 81 9.77 -30.70 9.19
N LEU A 82 9.73 -29.61 8.41
CA LEU A 82 8.49 -29.18 7.72
C LEU A 82 7.95 -30.27 6.77
N GLY A 83 8.81 -31.15 6.26
CA GLY A 83 8.39 -32.28 5.41
C GLY A 83 7.57 -33.34 6.17
N ASP A 84 7.69 -33.42 7.50
CA ASP A 84 6.89 -34.34 8.30
C ASP A 84 5.43 -33.87 8.39
N LEU A 85 5.21 -32.55 8.42
CA LEU A 85 3.87 -31.95 8.33
C LEU A 85 3.25 -32.21 6.96
N GLU A 86 4.01 -32.05 5.87
CA GLU A 86 3.49 -32.30 4.52
C GLU A 86 3.10 -33.77 4.31
N ARG A 87 3.82 -34.71 4.94
CA ARG A 87 3.48 -36.15 4.91
C ARG A 87 2.18 -36.46 5.65
N ASP A 88 1.88 -35.70 6.70
CA ASP A 88 0.61 -35.79 7.45
C ASP A 88 -0.55 -35.06 6.73
N GLY A 89 -0.30 -34.51 5.54
CA GLY A 89 -1.29 -33.80 4.72
C GLY A 89 -1.47 -32.33 5.09
N ILE A 90 -0.66 -31.80 6.01
CA ILE A 90 -0.67 -30.40 6.41
C ILE A 90 0.07 -29.58 5.34
N ARG A 91 -0.65 -28.68 4.67
CA ARG A 91 -0.06 -27.79 3.65
C ARG A 91 0.66 -26.62 4.29
N ILE A 92 1.95 -26.49 4.01
CA ILE A 92 2.75 -25.36 4.45
C ILE A 92 2.68 -24.25 3.38
N PRO A 93 2.13 -23.07 3.71
CA PRO A 93 2.09 -21.96 2.77
C PRO A 93 3.51 -21.44 2.49
N ASN A 94 3.75 -20.96 1.27
CA ASN A 94 5.01 -20.29 0.91
C ASN A 94 4.98 -18.82 1.35
N CYS A 95 6.14 -18.32 1.79
CA CYS A 95 6.26 -16.91 2.14
C CYS A 95 5.92 -16.04 0.91
N PRO A 96 5.05 -15.02 1.05
CA PRO A 96 4.64 -14.16 -0.06
C PRO A 96 5.77 -13.34 -0.68
N GLU A 97 6.92 -13.25 0.00
CA GLU A 97 8.14 -12.59 -0.48
C GLU A 97 9.17 -13.56 -1.08
N GLY A 98 8.83 -14.85 -1.21
CA GLY A 98 9.72 -15.88 -1.74
C GLY A 98 10.72 -16.43 -0.72
N GLY A 99 10.56 -16.09 0.56
CA GLY A 99 11.33 -16.65 1.67
C GLY A 99 11.04 -18.13 1.91
N ARG A 100 12.01 -18.84 2.48
CA ARG A 100 11.82 -20.21 2.96
C ARG A 100 11.53 -20.20 4.45
N TYR A 101 10.58 -21.02 4.86
CA TYR A 101 10.34 -21.30 6.27
C TYR A 101 11.33 -22.37 6.74
N ALA A 102 11.87 -22.17 7.93
CA ALA A 102 12.75 -23.11 8.61
C ALA A 102 12.21 -23.39 10.01
N LEU A 103 12.27 -24.66 10.42
CA LEU A 103 11.86 -25.10 11.75
C LEU A 103 13.08 -25.00 12.69
N ALA A 104 12.94 -24.26 13.78
CA ALA A 104 13.90 -24.20 14.87
C ALA A 104 13.23 -24.73 16.14
N GLY A 105 13.25 -26.06 16.32
CA GLY A 105 12.49 -26.73 17.37
C GLY A 105 10.99 -26.63 17.11
N THR A 106 10.26 -25.91 17.97
CA THR A 106 8.81 -25.66 17.83
C THR A 106 8.47 -24.33 17.17
N HIS A 107 9.47 -23.52 16.82
CA HIS A 107 9.27 -22.21 16.23
C HIS A 107 9.56 -22.20 14.74
N VAL A 108 8.72 -21.49 13.99
CA VAL A 108 8.88 -21.32 12.54
C VAL A 108 9.55 -19.97 12.30
N THR A 109 10.70 -19.99 11.63
CA THR A 109 11.44 -18.79 11.22
C THR A 109 11.36 -18.61 9.71
N CYS A 110 11.30 -17.36 9.24
CA CYS A 110 11.33 -17.06 7.81
C CYS A 110 12.65 -16.39 7.46
N SER A 111 13.31 -16.83 6.39
CA SER A 111 14.58 -16.24 5.94
C SER A 111 14.50 -14.75 5.57
N VAL A 112 13.30 -14.25 5.29
CA VAL A 112 13.04 -12.85 4.87
C VAL A 112 12.50 -12.00 6.04
N HIS A 113 11.85 -12.62 7.01
CA HIS A 113 11.22 -11.94 8.13
C HIS A 113 11.56 -12.67 9.45
N PRO A 114 12.57 -12.19 10.21
CA PRO A 114 12.94 -12.78 11.49
C PRO A 114 11.79 -12.75 12.51
#